data_AF-A0A314ZM28-F1
#
_entry.id   AF-A0A314ZM28-F1
#
_cell.length_a   1.000
_cell.length_b   1.000
_cell.length_c   1.000
_cell.angle_alpha   90.00
_cell.angle_beta   90.00
_cell.angle_gamma   90.00
#
_symmetry.space_group_name_H-M   'P 1'
#
loop_
_entity.id
_entity.type
_entity.pdbx_description
1 polymer ?
#
loop_
_entity_poly.entity_id
_entity_poly.type
_entity_poly.pdbx_seq_one_letter_code
_entity_poly.pdbx_strand_id
1 'polypeptide(L)'
;MHSPSITTPKNPVLSTTLYPNWVALPSVQGFRTRAQMGTLLSGKKPKVGASASLSLTSRGSSSIRRIVTEFNRAIRFHCDKFPIGFASVQTGYGDNNGSDNGVGDNNNVMIEDGGGANDHGIALNGVGAESPKKVLILMSDTGGGHRASAEAIKAAFNEEFGDEYQVFVTDLWSDHTPWPFNQLPRSYNFLVKHGPLWKMTYYGTAPRLGGCQRIDEIPAGYYYQRAPTDATCTTSCLRGRGLLKKIVFTTVVTDLSTCHPTWFHKLVTRCYCPTTEVAKRALKAGLQPSQIKVYGLPVRPSFVKPVRPKAELRRELGMEEDLPAVLLMGGGEGMGPIEATARALGDALYDENLGEPVGQVLVICGHNKKLANKLLSINWKIPVQVKGFVTKMEECMGACDCIITKAGPGTIAEAMIRGLPIILNDYIAGQEVGNVPYVVENGCGKYSKSPKEIAKIVAQWFGPKADELKAMSENAIKLARPDSVFKIVHDLHELVRQRSLVPQLSCTT
;
A
#
# COMPACT_ATOMS: atom_id res chain seq x y z
N MET A 1 -6.76 -11.01 64.40
CA MET A 1 -5.93 -10.39 65.46
C MET A 1 -4.86 -9.54 64.79
N HIS A 2 -4.85 -8.26 65.13
CA HIS A 2 -3.85 -7.20 64.92
C HIS A 2 -3.23 -6.91 63.54
N SER A 3 -3.69 -5.79 62.97
CA SER A 3 -2.93 -4.84 62.13
C SER A 3 -1.77 -4.19 62.90
N PRO A 4 -0.80 -3.57 62.20
CA PRO A 4 -0.85 -2.10 62.15
C PRO A 4 -0.52 -1.46 60.78
N SER A 5 -1.04 -0.25 60.66
CA SER A 5 -0.89 0.81 59.66
C SER A 5 0.53 1.40 59.54
N ILE A 6 0.85 2.05 58.39
CA ILE A 6 1.72 3.25 58.22
C ILE A 6 1.71 3.65 56.71
N THR A 7 0.86 4.61 56.32
CA THR A 7 1.13 6.02 55.90
C THR A 7 1.76 6.25 54.51
N THR A 8 0.97 6.89 53.65
CA THR A 8 1.33 7.63 52.43
C THR A 8 2.13 8.91 52.70
N PRO A 9 2.96 9.36 51.74
CA PRO A 9 3.23 10.78 51.54
C PRO A 9 2.65 11.34 50.23
N LYS A 10 2.39 12.64 50.30
CA LYS A 10 1.61 13.51 49.41
C LYS A 10 2.40 14.02 48.19
N ASN A 11 1.65 14.41 47.16
CA ASN A 11 2.04 15.34 46.10
C ASN A 11 2.72 16.61 46.63
N PRO A 12 3.57 17.25 45.80
CA PRO A 12 3.65 18.70 45.72
C PRO A 12 2.97 19.23 44.44
N VAL A 13 2.06 20.17 44.65
CA VAL A 13 1.62 21.19 43.68
C VAL A 13 2.45 22.46 43.92
N LEU A 14 2.67 23.24 42.86
CA LEU A 14 3.23 24.62 42.74
C LEU A 14 4.45 24.60 41.79
N SER A 15 4.67 25.53 40.85
CA SER A 15 4.02 26.80 40.53
C SER A 15 4.53 27.25 39.16
N THR A 16 3.65 27.93 38.44
CA THR A 16 3.85 28.83 37.30
C THR A 16 5.11 29.71 37.40
N THR A 17 5.86 29.83 36.29
CA THR A 17 6.59 31.08 35.96
C THR A 17 6.75 31.23 34.44
N LEU A 18 6.52 32.45 33.98
CA LEU A 18 6.42 32.96 32.62
C LEU A 18 7.79 33.39 32.06
N TYR A 19 8.07 33.04 30.78
CA TYR A 19 8.89 33.72 29.73
C TYR A 19 10.33 34.20 30.05
N PRO A 20 11.14 34.69 29.08
CA PRO A 20 11.23 34.45 27.62
C PRO A 20 12.68 34.08 27.18
N ASN A 21 12.90 33.71 25.91
CA ASN A 21 13.85 34.41 25.01
C ASN A 21 14.16 33.61 23.74
N TRP A 22 13.81 34.25 22.64
CA TRP A 22 14.34 34.01 21.30
C TRP A 22 15.83 34.33 21.28
N VAL A 23 16.65 33.42 20.76
CA VAL A 23 18.02 33.74 20.35
C VAL A 23 18.07 33.63 18.83
N ALA A 24 18.11 34.80 18.20
CA ALA A 24 18.50 35.02 16.82
C ALA A 24 19.97 35.44 16.78
N LEU A 25 20.78 34.83 15.92
CA LEU A 25 22.13 35.29 15.52
C LEU A 25 22.47 34.69 14.13
N PRO A 26 23.35 35.31 13.32
CA PRO A 26 23.20 36.65 12.77
C PRO A 26 23.46 36.69 11.25
N SER A 27 23.05 37.82 10.66
CA SER A 27 23.41 38.32 9.34
C SER A 27 24.91 38.52 9.14
N VAL A 28 25.44 38.09 7.99
CA VAL A 28 26.70 38.61 7.44
C VAL A 28 26.42 39.23 6.07
N GLN A 29 26.53 40.55 6.00
CA GLN A 29 26.57 41.34 4.78
C GLN A 29 28.01 41.42 4.24
N GLY A 30 28.11 41.50 2.90
CA GLY A 30 29.13 42.27 2.21
C GLY A 30 30.33 41.49 1.67
N PHE A 31 30.41 41.32 0.35
CA PHE A 31 31.16 42.24 -0.53
C PHE A 31 31.01 41.80 -2.00
N ARG A 32 30.59 42.74 -2.86
CA ARG A 32 30.61 42.69 -4.32
C ARG A 32 31.74 43.58 -4.83
N THR A 33 32.09 43.38 -6.11
CA THR A 33 32.95 44.16 -7.04
C THR A 33 34.32 43.52 -7.27
N ARG A 34 34.91 43.47 -8.48
CA ARG A 34 34.58 43.97 -9.82
C ARG A 34 35.42 43.11 -10.80
N ALA A 35 34.85 42.65 -11.91
CA ALA A 35 35.61 42.02 -12.99
C ALA A 35 36.23 43.10 -13.89
N GLN A 36 37.52 42.95 -14.23
CA GLN A 36 38.22 43.73 -15.24
C GLN A 36 38.24 43.00 -16.59
N MET A 37 38.17 43.83 -17.63
CA MET A 37 38.12 43.53 -19.06
C MET A 37 39.53 43.21 -19.59
N GLY A 38 39.64 42.26 -20.53
CA GLY A 38 40.86 42.00 -21.28
C GLY A 38 40.53 41.31 -22.61
N THR A 39 40.64 42.07 -23.71
CA THR A 39 40.51 41.72 -25.13
C THR A 39 41.90 41.27 -25.65
N LEU A 40 42.15 40.29 -26.53
CA LEU A 40 41.98 40.32 -28.01
C LEU A 40 42.64 39.06 -28.66
N LEU A 41 42.07 38.62 -29.80
CA LEU A 41 42.63 37.85 -30.97
C LEU A 41 42.92 36.35 -30.79
N SER A 42 42.77 35.45 -31.78
CA SER A 42 42.18 35.40 -33.15
C SER A 42 42.44 33.98 -33.69
N GLY A 43 41.49 33.33 -34.37
CA GLY A 43 41.74 32.08 -35.11
C GLY A 43 40.47 31.37 -35.61
N LYS A 44 40.20 31.47 -36.92
CA LYS A 44 38.98 31.01 -37.63
C LYS A 44 38.92 29.49 -37.89
N LYS A 45 37.72 28.88 -37.82
CA LYS A 45 36.96 28.23 -38.94
C LYS A 45 35.61 27.64 -38.45
N PRO A 46 34.55 27.57 -39.30
CA PRO A 46 33.16 27.51 -38.84
C PRO A 46 32.61 26.08 -38.75
N LYS A 47 31.77 25.81 -37.73
CA LYS A 47 30.79 24.72 -37.74
C LYS A 47 29.42 25.32 -37.45
N VAL A 48 28.48 25.08 -38.35
CA VAL A 48 27.07 25.47 -38.25
C VAL A 48 26.45 24.77 -37.05
N GLY A 49 26.13 25.53 -36.02
CA GLY A 49 25.35 25.11 -34.86
C GLY A 49 24.25 26.13 -34.64
N ALA A 50 23.00 25.72 -34.86
CA ALA A 50 21.84 26.52 -34.54
C ALA A 50 21.69 26.60 -33.01
N SER A 51 22.20 27.67 -32.41
CA SER A 51 21.89 28.09 -31.05
C SER A 51 20.68 29.01 -31.08
N ALA A 52 19.53 28.52 -30.61
CA ALA A 52 18.40 29.37 -30.27
C ALA A 52 18.55 29.82 -28.80
N SER A 53 18.95 31.08 -28.61
CA SER A 53 18.75 31.80 -27.35
C SER A 53 17.27 32.15 -27.24
N LEU A 54 16.65 31.81 -26.10
CA LEU A 54 15.33 32.32 -25.74
C LEU A 54 15.49 33.28 -24.58
N SER A 55 15.40 34.56 -24.92
CA SER A 55 15.15 35.65 -23.99
C SER A 55 13.80 35.44 -23.29
N LEU A 56 13.80 35.60 -21.96
CA LEU A 56 12.59 35.62 -21.17
C LEU A 56 11.85 36.94 -21.38
N THR A 57 10.72 36.90 -22.08
CA THR A 57 9.63 37.86 -21.91
C THR A 57 8.29 37.12 -21.80
N SER A 58 7.41 37.72 -21.01
CA SER A 58 6.16 37.17 -20.49
C SER A 58 5.17 36.67 -21.55
N ARG A 59 4.68 35.43 -21.41
CA ARG A 59 3.33 34.96 -21.82
C ARG A 59 3.12 33.51 -21.38
N GLY A 60 2.52 33.33 -20.19
CA GLY A 60 2.04 32.04 -19.70
C GLY A 60 0.70 31.67 -20.36
N SER A 61 0.69 30.60 -21.17
CA SER A 61 -0.48 29.80 -21.57
C SER A 61 -0.09 28.72 -22.61
N SER A 62 0.89 28.99 -23.48
CA SER A 62 1.26 28.09 -24.59
C SER A 62 2.16 26.91 -24.19
N SER A 63 3.00 27.06 -23.16
CA SER A 63 3.93 26.02 -22.72
C SER A 63 3.22 24.84 -22.02
N ILE A 64 2.19 25.14 -21.22
CA ILE A 64 1.40 24.12 -20.50
C ILE A 64 0.61 23.26 -21.48
N ARG A 65 0.02 23.87 -22.52
CA ARG A 65 -0.73 23.14 -23.54
C ARG A 65 0.16 22.16 -24.31
N ARG A 66 1.40 22.56 -24.61
CA ARG A 66 2.39 21.69 -25.27
C ARG A 66 2.81 20.52 -24.37
N ILE A 67 3.00 20.75 -23.07
CA ILE A 67 3.31 19.69 -22.10
C ILE A 67 2.14 18.69 -21.98
N VAL A 68 0.90 19.16 -21.95
CA VAL A 68 -0.30 18.31 -21.91
C VAL A 68 -0.44 17.49 -23.21
N THR A 69 -0.15 18.09 -24.36
CA THR A 69 -0.19 17.36 -25.65
C THR A 69 0.90 16.30 -25.74
N GLU A 70 2.13 16.59 -25.31
CA GLU A 70 3.22 15.61 -25.25
C GLU A 70 2.93 14.49 -24.23
N PHE A 71 2.30 14.83 -23.10
CA PHE A 71 1.82 13.86 -22.12
C PHE A 71 0.76 12.91 -22.72
N ASN A 72 -0.25 13.45 -23.40
CA ASN A 72 -1.28 12.66 -24.07
C ASN A 72 -0.71 11.79 -25.19
N ARG A 73 0.34 12.26 -25.89
CA ARG A 73 1.03 11.51 -26.93
C ARG A 73 1.85 10.34 -26.36
N ALA A 74 2.54 10.57 -25.23
CA ALA A 74 3.32 9.54 -24.55
C ALA A 74 2.42 8.44 -23.94
N ILE A 75 1.28 8.81 -23.37
CA ILE A 75 0.28 7.85 -22.86
C ILE A 75 -0.26 6.97 -23.99
N ARG A 76 -0.66 7.55 -25.14
CA ARG A 76 -1.09 6.76 -26.33
C ARG A 76 0.01 5.79 -26.79
N PHE A 77 1.23 6.29 -26.97
CA PHE A 77 2.35 5.47 -27.47
C PHE A 77 2.70 4.28 -26.56
N HIS A 78 2.55 4.43 -25.24
CA HIS A 78 2.82 3.34 -24.30
C HIS A 78 1.63 2.39 -24.09
N CYS A 79 0.40 2.81 -24.37
CA CYS A 79 -0.78 1.94 -24.30
C CYS A 79 -0.98 1.12 -25.60
N ASP A 80 -0.46 1.57 -26.74
CA ASP A 80 -0.70 0.96 -28.05
C ASP A 80 0.29 -0.18 -28.43
N LYS A 81 1.12 -0.69 -27.50
CA LYS A 81 1.99 -1.85 -27.78
C LYS A 81 1.29 -3.18 -27.48
N PHE A 82 0.55 -3.67 -28.48
CA PHE A 82 0.06 -5.05 -28.58
C PHE A 82 1.22 -6.06 -28.75
N PRO A 83 1.12 -7.26 -28.16
CA PRO A 83 1.57 -8.48 -28.82
C PRO A 83 0.42 -9.03 -29.68
N ILE A 84 0.68 -9.14 -30.98
CA ILE A 84 -0.16 -9.77 -32.00
C ILE A 84 -0.11 -11.29 -31.82
N GLY A 85 -1.27 -11.97 -31.88
CA GLY A 85 -1.34 -13.39 -32.26
C GLY A 85 -2.36 -14.25 -31.48
N PHE A 86 -3.65 -14.17 -31.80
CA PHE A 86 -4.35 -15.16 -32.65
C PHE A 86 -5.83 -14.78 -32.81
N ALA A 87 -6.32 -14.98 -34.03
CA ALA A 87 -7.57 -14.45 -34.54
C ALA A 87 -8.79 -15.34 -34.23
N SER A 88 -9.90 -14.67 -33.92
CA SER A 88 -11.29 -14.93 -34.30
C SER A 88 -11.73 -16.36 -34.69
N VAL A 89 -12.67 -16.90 -33.93
CA VAL A 89 -13.79 -17.68 -34.47
C VAL A 89 -15.07 -17.21 -33.78
N GLN A 90 -15.97 -16.63 -34.58
CA GLN A 90 -17.35 -16.31 -34.22
C GLN A 90 -18.21 -16.92 -35.31
N THR A 91 -19.04 -17.90 -34.96
CA THR A 91 -20.28 -18.35 -35.63
C THR A 91 -20.91 -19.35 -34.66
N GLY A 92 -22.22 -19.49 -34.48
CA GLY A 92 -23.39 -18.92 -35.09
C GLY A 92 -24.57 -19.65 -34.44
N TYR A 93 -25.59 -18.90 -34.04
CA TYR A 93 -26.87 -19.44 -33.57
C TYR A 93 -27.58 -20.02 -34.80
N GLY A 94 -27.98 -21.30 -34.76
CA GLY A 94 -28.64 -21.97 -35.87
C GLY A 94 -29.79 -22.83 -35.34
N ASP A 95 -31.01 -22.43 -35.70
CA ASP A 95 -32.22 -23.25 -35.69
C ASP A 95 -31.99 -24.58 -36.40
N ASN A 96 -32.66 -25.64 -35.92
CA ASN A 96 -33.15 -26.69 -36.82
C ASN A 96 -34.36 -27.44 -36.24
N ASN A 97 -35.46 -27.32 -36.98
CA ASN A 97 -36.59 -28.24 -37.02
C ASN A 97 -36.16 -29.53 -37.77
N GLY A 98 -36.70 -30.69 -37.39
CA GLY A 98 -36.70 -31.87 -38.27
C GLY A 98 -36.56 -33.24 -37.60
N SER A 99 -37.70 -33.79 -37.20
CA SER A 99 -38.22 -35.13 -37.52
C SER A 99 -37.39 -36.42 -37.34
N ASP A 100 -37.93 -37.28 -36.48
CA ASP A 100 -38.26 -38.70 -36.70
C ASP A 100 -37.17 -39.80 -36.51
N ASN A 101 -37.23 -40.52 -35.37
CA ASN A 101 -37.76 -41.90 -35.31
C ASN A 101 -37.43 -42.63 -33.99
N GLY A 102 -38.48 -43.13 -33.33
CA GLY A 102 -38.54 -44.55 -32.94
C GLY A 102 -38.19 -44.97 -31.51
N VAL A 103 -39.16 -45.68 -30.90
CA VAL A 103 -39.10 -46.60 -29.74
C VAL A 103 -39.12 -45.89 -28.37
N GLY A 104 -40.13 -46.02 -27.50
CA GLY A 104 -41.21 -46.98 -27.36
C GLY A 104 -41.29 -47.35 -25.88
N ASP A 105 -42.27 -46.86 -25.14
CA ASP A 105 -43.16 -47.70 -24.34
C ASP A 105 -44.18 -46.89 -23.53
N ASN A 106 -45.41 -47.36 -23.62
CA ASN A 106 -46.59 -46.88 -22.93
C ASN A 106 -46.55 -47.30 -21.45
N ASN A 107 -47.01 -46.42 -20.56
CA ASN A 107 -48.09 -46.80 -19.65
C ASN A 107 -48.86 -45.58 -19.15
N ASN A 108 -50.16 -45.65 -19.40
CA ASN A 108 -51.23 -44.75 -19.03
C ASN A 108 -51.58 -44.89 -17.53
N VAL A 109 -52.53 -44.04 -17.10
CA VAL A 109 -53.41 -44.12 -15.90
C VAL A 109 -52.89 -43.31 -14.71
N MET A 110 -53.60 -42.38 -14.07
CA MET A 110 -54.91 -41.73 -14.24
C MET A 110 -54.84 -40.43 -13.42
N ILE A 111 -55.53 -39.39 -13.89
CA ILE A 111 -55.89 -38.20 -13.10
C ILE A 111 -57.26 -38.48 -12.49
N GLU A 112 -57.40 -38.32 -11.17
CA GLU A 112 -58.68 -38.02 -10.52
C GLU A 112 -58.52 -36.84 -9.57
N ASP A 113 -59.40 -35.86 -9.78
CA ASP A 113 -59.64 -34.70 -8.94
C ASP A 113 -60.21 -35.10 -7.58
N GLY A 114 -59.81 -34.38 -6.53
CA GLY A 114 -60.39 -34.52 -5.20
C GLY A 114 -60.01 -33.36 -4.29
N GLY A 115 -60.78 -32.28 -4.37
CA GLY A 115 -60.69 -31.15 -3.45
C GLY A 115 -61.04 -31.53 -2.02
N GLY A 116 -60.21 -31.10 -1.07
CA GLY A 116 -60.44 -31.25 0.36
C GLY A 116 -59.52 -30.32 1.14
N ALA A 117 -60.04 -29.14 1.50
CA ALA A 117 -59.43 -28.28 2.50
C ALA A 117 -59.54 -28.95 3.87
N ASN A 118 -58.45 -29.02 4.63
CA ASN A 118 -58.42 -28.78 6.07
C ASN A 118 -56.96 -28.65 6.57
N ASP A 119 -56.66 -27.41 6.96
CA ASP A 119 -55.81 -26.97 8.08
C ASP A 119 -55.01 -28.05 8.81
N HIS A 120 -53.67 -27.95 8.78
CA HIS A 120 -52.78 -28.38 9.86
C HIS A 120 -51.43 -27.64 9.79
N GLY A 121 -51.21 -26.76 10.78
CA GLY A 121 -49.92 -26.65 11.45
C GLY A 121 -48.90 -25.70 10.82
N ILE A 122 -48.96 -24.44 11.25
CA ILE A 122 -47.83 -23.50 11.19
C ILE A 122 -46.65 -24.12 11.97
N ALA A 123 -45.65 -24.63 11.26
CA ALA A 123 -44.33 -24.88 11.83
C ALA A 123 -43.56 -23.56 11.91
N LEU A 124 -43.82 -22.81 13.00
CA LEU A 124 -42.92 -21.76 13.48
C LEU A 124 -41.65 -22.42 14.01
N ASN A 125 -40.63 -22.55 13.17
CA ASN A 125 -39.21 -22.55 13.56
C ASN A 125 -38.33 -22.49 12.31
N GLY A 126 -38.45 -21.38 11.59
CA GLY A 126 -37.37 -20.88 10.75
C GLY A 126 -36.65 -19.80 11.53
N VAL A 127 -35.55 -20.13 12.21
CA VAL A 127 -34.55 -19.12 12.53
C VAL A 127 -34.08 -18.63 11.16
N GLY A 128 -34.60 -17.50 10.70
CA GLY A 128 -34.21 -16.90 9.44
C GLY A 128 -32.71 -16.69 9.51
N ALA A 129 -31.95 -17.42 8.68
CA ALA A 129 -30.54 -17.13 8.49
C ALA A 129 -30.48 -15.67 8.01
N GLU A 130 -30.00 -14.76 8.87
CA GLU A 130 -29.80 -13.37 8.47
C GLU A 130 -28.94 -13.37 7.22
N SER A 131 -29.40 -12.69 6.17
CA SER A 131 -28.63 -12.60 4.93
C SER A 131 -27.25 -12.03 5.26
N PRO A 132 -26.16 -12.61 4.74
CA PRO A 132 -24.81 -12.21 5.11
C PRO A 132 -24.59 -10.73 4.83
N LYS A 133 -23.93 -10.05 5.79
CA LYS A 133 -23.62 -8.63 5.69
C LYS A 133 -22.59 -8.43 4.59
N LYS A 134 -22.79 -7.43 3.72
CA LYS A 134 -21.91 -7.20 2.57
C LYS A 134 -20.89 -6.10 2.86
N VAL A 135 -19.61 -6.37 2.68
CA VAL A 135 -18.52 -5.39 2.77
C VAL A 135 -17.94 -5.17 1.38
N LEU A 136 -17.82 -3.93 0.94
CA LEU A 136 -17.23 -3.56 -0.33
C LEU A 136 -15.99 -2.69 -0.11
N ILE A 137 -14.83 -3.19 -0.48
CA ILE A 137 -13.54 -2.50 -0.38
C ILE A 137 -13.18 -1.90 -1.74
N LEU A 138 -13.26 -0.58 -1.84
CA LEU A 138 -12.83 0.20 -2.99
C LEU A 138 -11.34 0.45 -2.90
N MET A 139 -10.60 0.10 -3.94
CA MET A 139 -9.16 0.32 -4.02
C MET A 139 -8.76 0.69 -5.45
N SER A 140 -7.47 0.92 -5.67
CA SER A 140 -6.90 1.09 -7.00
C SER A 140 -5.56 0.37 -7.07
N ASP A 141 -5.29 -0.33 -8.17
CA ASP A 141 -4.01 -1.03 -8.42
C ASP A 141 -2.86 -0.07 -8.76
N THR A 142 -2.57 0.85 -7.84
CA THR A 142 -1.46 1.79 -7.95
C THR A 142 -0.32 1.34 -7.03
N GLY A 143 0.56 0.47 -7.55
CA GLY A 143 1.79 0.05 -6.87
C GLY A 143 1.64 -1.06 -5.82
N GLY A 144 0.52 -1.79 -5.81
CA GLY A 144 0.30 -3.04 -5.07
C GLY A 144 0.06 -2.92 -3.56
N GLY A 145 0.57 -1.89 -2.90
CA GLY A 145 0.39 -1.67 -1.45
C GLY A 145 -1.07 -1.42 -1.05
N HIS A 146 -1.89 -0.87 -1.96
CA HIS A 146 -3.32 -0.67 -1.77
C HIS A 146 -4.11 -1.98 -1.74
N ARG A 147 -3.82 -2.86 -2.70
CA ARG A 147 -4.35 -4.22 -2.77
C ARG A 147 -3.96 -5.03 -1.54
N ALA A 148 -2.70 -4.95 -1.10
CA ALA A 148 -2.21 -5.75 0.02
C ALA A 148 -3.05 -5.59 1.29
N SER A 149 -3.42 -4.37 1.68
CA SER A 149 -4.27 -4.21 2.86
C SER A 149 -5.75 -4.48 2.63
N ALA A 150 -6.26 -4.28 1.41
CA ALA A 150 -7.63 -4.68 1.08
C ALA A 150 -7.79 -6.19 1.27
N GLU A 151 -6.85 -6.97 0.74
CA GLU A 151 -6.80 -8.41 0.91
C GLU A 151 -6.54 -8.81 2.38
N ALA A 152 -5.74 -8.05 3.13
CA ALA A 152 -5.54 -8.30 4.55
C ALA A 152 -6.84 -8.19 5.35
N ILE A 153 -7.63 -7.14 5.09
CA ILE A 153 -8.91 -6.91 5.77
C ILE A 153 -9.93 -7.96 5.34
N LYS A 154 -10.00 -8.31 4.05
CA LYS A 154 -10.82 -9.41 3.57
C LYS A 154 -10.48 -10.73 4.28
N ALA A 155 -9.19 -11.07 4.38
CA ALA A 155 -8.75 -12.26 5.09
C ALA A 155 -9.14 -12.23 6.57
N ALA A 156 -8.98 -11.09 7.25
CA ALA A 156 -9.36 -10.95 8.65
C ALA A 156 -10.88 -11.07 8.88
N PHE A 157 -11.71 -10.51 8.00
CA PHE A 157 -13.17 -10.71 8.09
C PHE A 157 -13.55 -12.19 7.96
N ASN A 158 -12.96 -12.88 6.99
CA ASN A 158 -13.22 -14.30 6.77
C ASN A 158 -12.74 -15.16 7.96
N GLU A 159 -11.61 -14.80 8.58
CA GLU A 159 -11.05 -15.51 9.74
C GLU A 159 -11.87 -15.27 11.03
N GLU A 160 -12.31 -14.03 11.28
CA GLU A 160 -13.00 -13.66 12.52
C GLU A 160 -14.51 -13.92 12.52
N PHE A 161 -15.17 -13.76 11.36
CA PHE A 161 -16.63 -13.77 11.28
C PHE A 161 -17.19 -14.80 10.29
N GLY A 162 -16.33 -15.54 9.59
CA GLY A 162 -16.74 -16.58 8.64
C GLY A 162 -17.76 -16.08 7.61
N ASP A 163 -18.86 -16.81 7.47
CA ASP A 163 -19.91 -16.51 6.49
C ASP A 163 -20.87 -15.39 6.92
N GLU A 164 -20.70 -14.78 8.11
CA GLU A 164 -21.50 -13.61 8.51
C GLU A 164 -21.28 -12.43 7.56
N TYR A 165 -20.07 -12.33 6.97
CA TYR A 165 -19.70 -11.26 6.05
C TYR A 165 -19.29 -11.78 4.68
N GLN A 166 -19.83 -11.15 3.63
CA GLN A 166 -19.34 -11.30 2.25
C GLN A 166 -18.51 -10.08 1.88
N VAL A 167 -17.21 -10.27 1.64
CA VAL A 167 -16.26 -9.18 1.36
C VAL A 167 -15.84 -9.15 -0.11
N PHE A 168 -16.13 -8.04 -0.77
CA PHE A 168 -15.78 -7.74 -2.16
C PHE A 168 -14.65 -6.72 -2.22
N VAL A 169 -13.66 -6.93 -3.08
CA VAL A 169 -12.58 -5.97 -3.34
C VAL A 169 -12.70 -5.54 -4.79
N THR A 170 -12.78 -4.23 -5.03
CA THR A 170 -13.05 -3.65 -6.37
C THR A 170 -12.03 -2.57 -6.69
N ASP A 171 -11.46 -2.63 -7.89
CA ASP A 171 -10.62 -1.55 -8.41
C ASP A 171 -11.51 -0.51 -9.09
N LEU A 172 -11.66 0.66 -8.46
CA LEU A 172 -12.56 1.68 -8.95
C LEU A 172 -12.19 2.19 -10.34
N TRP A 173 -10.88 2.32 -10.63
CA TRP A 173 -10.42 2.87 -11.90
C TRP A 173 -10.54 1.84 -13.00
N SER A 174 -10.02 0.63 -12.77
CA SER A 174 -10.03 -0.43 -13.77
C SER A 174 -11.44 -0.86 -14.14
N ASP A 175 -12.33 -1.00 -13.14
CA ASP A 175 -13.61 -1.67 -13.32
C ASP A 175 -14.76 -0.68 -13.62
N HIS A 176 -14.66 0.59 -13.19
CA HIS A 176 -15.81 1.52 -13.19
C HIS A 176 -15.54 2.89 -13.85
N THR A 177 -14.39 3.10 -14.50
CA THR A 177 -14.14 4.36 -15.25
C THR A 177 -14.03 4.12 -16.75
N PRO A 178 -14.55 5.04 -17.60
CA PRO A 178 -14.43 4.92 -19.04
C PRO A 178 -12.99 5.15 -19.48
N TRP A 179 -12.66 4.68 -20.69
CA TRP A 179 -11.40 5.03 -21.33
C TRP A 179 -11.26 6.56 -21.47
N PRO A 180 -10.08 7.16 -21.19
CA PRO A 180 -8.79 6.51 -20.92
C PRO A 180 -8.48 6.28 -19.42
N PHE A 181 -9.39 6.63 -18.51
CA PHE A 181 -9.14 6.62 -17.07
C PHE A 181 -8.94 5.20 -16.51
N ASN A 182 -9.57 4.18 -17.11
CA ASN A 182 -9.33 2.78 -16.75
C ASN A 182 -7.91 2.27 -17.02
N GLN A 183 -7.11 3.00 -17.81
CA GLN A 183 -5.70 2.68 -18.01
C GLN A 183 -4.78 3.32 -16.96
N LEU A 184 -5.31 4.15 -16.05
CA LEU A 184 -4.50 4.85 -15.04
C LEU A 184 -3.67 3.89 -14.17
N PRO A 185 -4.23 2.77 -13.65
CA PRO A 185 -3.44 1.79 -12.89
C PRO A 185 -2.27 1.21 -13.69
N ARG A 186 -2.48 0.92 -14.99
CA ARG A 186 -1.41 0.42 -15.88
C ARG A 186 -0.34 1.48 -16.14
N SER A 187 -0.74 2.74 -16.28
CA SER A 187 0.18 3.86 -16.49
C SER A 187 0.96 4.25 -15.24
N TYR A 188 0.47 3.89 -14.03
CA TYR A 188 1.09 4.24 -12.75
C TYR A 188 2.55 3.80 -12.66
N ASN A 189 2.85 2.55 -13.06
CA ASN A 189 4.21 2.02 -13.03
C ASN A 189 5.17 2.81 -13.94
N PHE A 190 4.68 3.33 -15.06
CA PHE A 190 5.44 4.22 -15.92
C PHE A 190 5.62 5.59 -15.26
N LEU A 191 4.54 6.20 -14.77
CA LEU A 191 4.56 7.52 -14.13
C LEU A 191 5.54 7.56 -12.94
N VAL A 192 5.47 6.57 -12.06
CA VAL A 192 6.33 6.47 -10.86
C VAL A 192 7.81 6.31 -11.23
N LYS A 193 8.12 5.59 -12.32
CA LYS A 193 9.50 5.50 -12.83
C LYS A 193 10.02 6.84 -13.35
N HIS A 194 9.14 7.75 -13.76
CA HIS A 194 9.47 9.10 -14.21
C HIS A 194 9.21 10.14 -13.10
N GLY A 195 10.15 10.24 -12.15
CA GLY A 195 10.04 11.08 -10.95
C GLY A 195 9.52 12.52 -11.15
N PRO A 196 9.97 13.30 -12.15
CA PRO A 196 9.41 14.64 -12.42
C PRO A 196 7.93 14.61 -12.82
N LEU A 197 7.53 13.63 -13.63
CA LEU A 197 6.16 13.47 -14.11
C LEU A 197 5.21 13.04 -12.97
N TRP A 198 5.68 12.13 -12.12
CA TRP A 198 4.97 11.75 -10.91
C TRP A 198 4.82 12.91 -9.92
N LYS A 199 5.88 13.70 -9.67
CA LYS A 199 5.78 14.88 -8.81
C LYS A 199 4.76 15.88 -9.33
N MET A 200 4.77 16.16 -10.65
CA MET A 200 3.81 17.08 -11.26
C MET A 200 2.37 16.60 -11.08
N THR A 201 2.10 15.32 -11.30
CA THR A 201 0.77 14.74 -11.13
C THR A 201 0.35 14.72 -9.65
N TYR A 202 1.18 14.20 -8.75
CA TYR A 202 0.91 14.11 -7.32
C TYR A 202 0.63 15.47 -6.66
N TYR A 203 1.47 16.48 -6.91
CA TYR A 203 1.24 17.84 -6.38
C TYR A 203 0.19 18.61 -7.18
N GLY A 204 0.00 18.30 -8.46
CA GLY A 204 -1.03 18.91 -9.31
C GLY A 204 -2.45 18.50 -8.91
N THR A 205 -2.63 17.28 -8.39
CA THR A 205 -3.90 16.80 -7.82
C THR A 205 -4.15 17.27 -6.38
N ALA A 206 -3.20 18.00 -5.77
CA ALA A 206 -3.27 18.42 -4.38
C ALA A 206 -4.23 19.60 -4.06
N PRO A 207 -4.76 20.42 -5.00
CA PRO A 207 -5.73 21.46 -4.65
C PRO A 207 -7.13 21.36 -5.32
N ARG A 208 -8.17 21.36 -4.46
CA ARG A 208 -9.48 22.08 -4.50
C ARG A 208 -10.32 22.17 -5.79
N LEU A 209 -10.18 21.30 -6.78
CA LEU A 209 -11.11 21.26 -7.91
C LEU A 209 -12.21 20.20 -7.67
N GLY A 210 -13.39 20.69 -7.28
CA GLY A 210 -14.62 19.93 -7.06
C GLY A 210 -15.25 19.40 -8.35
N GLY A 211 -14.53 18.55 -9.07
CA GLY A 211 -15.08 17.76 -10.16
C GLY A 211 -15.36 16.34 -9.69
N CYS A 212 -16.58 16.09 -9.19
CA CYS A 212 -17.05 14.72 -8.98
C CYS A 212 -17.38 14.14 -10.36
N GLN A 213 -16.55 13.23 -10.89
CA GLN A 213 -17.01 12.39 -11.99
C GLN A 213 -18.10 11.49 -11.44
N ARG A 214 -19.25 11.43 -12.14
CA ARG A 214 -20.35 10.52 -11.79
C ARG A 214 -19.86 9.09 -12.01
N ILE A 215 -19.77 8.33 -10.93
CA ILE A 215 -19.69 6.87 -10.99
C ILE A 215 -21.16 6.42 -10.94
N ASP A 216 -21.72 6.11 -12.10
CA ASP A 216 -23.16 5.93 -12.26
C ASP A 216 -23.67 4.62 -11.66
N GLU A 217 -22.82 3.60 -11.50
CA GLU A 217 -23.20 2.32 -10.93
C GLU A 217 -22.18 1.86 -9.89
N ILE A 218 -22.57 1.88 -8.60
CA ILE A 218 -21.86 1.17 -7.54
C ILE A 218 -22.91 0.32 -6.83
N PRO A 219 -22.80 -1.02 -6.82
CA PRO A 219 -23.81 -1.90 -6.21
C PRO A 219 -23.98 -1.60 -4.72
N ALA A 220 -25.23 -1.68 -4.23
CA ALA A 220 -25.59 -1.38 -2.86
C ALA A 220 -25.08 -2.47 -1.89
N GLY A 221 -24.16 -2.09 -1.00
CA GLY A 221 -23.55 -2.90 0.06
C GLY A 221 -22.62 -2.02 0.89
N TYR A 222 -22.29 -2.37 2.15
CA TYR A 222 -21.57 -1.46 3.04
C TYR A 222 -20.19 -1.09 2.45
N TYR A 223 -19.89 0.20 2.33
CA TYR A 223 -18.74 0.72 1.60
C TYR A 223 -17.53 0.99 2.50
N TYR A 224 -16.38 0.50 2.08
CA TYR A 224 -15.05 0.74 2.60
C TYR A 224 -14.20 1.33 1.46
N GLN A 225 -13.50 2.45 1.68
CA GLN A 225 -12.69 3.06 0.61
C GLN A 225 -11.22 3.23 0.96
N ARG A 226 -10.37 2.87 0.00
CA ARG A 226 -8.93 3.11 -0.02
C ARG A 226 -8.40 3.46 -1.42
N ALA A 227 -8.62 4.69 -1.83
CA ALA A 227 -7.66 5.47 -2.60
C ALA A 227 -7.83 6.96 -2.26
N PRO A 228 -6.74 7.74 -2.18
CA PRO A 228 -6.78 9.12 -1.74
C PRO A 228 -7.74 9.97 -2.58
N THR A 229 -7.86 9.80 -3.89
CA THR A 229 -8.70 10.68 -4.74
C THR A 229 -10.20 10.51 -4.56
N ASP A 230 -10.66 9.48 -3.85
CA ASP A 230 -12.02 8.97 -4.09
C ASP A 230 -12.95 9.13 -2.88
N ALA A 231 -12.41 9.45 -1.68
CA ALA A 231 -13.21 9.67 -0.47
C ALA A 231 -14.25 10.77 -0.65
N THR A 232 -13.88 11.87 -1.31
CA THR A 232 -14.78 13.00 -1.60
C THR A 232 -15.83 12.64 -2.64
N CYS A 233 -15.45 11.88 -3.68
CA CYS A 233 -16.37 11.48 -4.74
C CYS A 233 -17.42 10.49 -4.21
N THR A 234 -16.97 9.46 -3.49
CA THR A 234 -17.84 8.42 -2.94
C THR A 234 -18.77 8.98 -1.88
N THR A 235 -18.27 9.78 -0.94
CA THR A 235 -19.13 10.42 0.06
C THR A 235 -20.12 11.41 -0.55
N SER A 236 -19.74 12.13 -1.62
CA SER A 236 -20.66 12.98 -2.38
C SER A 236 -21.77 12.17 -3.05
N CYS A 237 -21.43 11.05 -3.70
CA CYS A 237 -22.42 10.14 -4.29
C CYS A 237 -23.35 9.51 -3.24
N LEU A 238 -22.81 9.03 -2.12
CA LEU A 238 -23.59 8.46 -1.02
C LEU A 238 -24.53 9.50 -0.39
N ARG A 239 -24.08 10.75 -0.27
CA ARG A 239 -24.90 11.86 0.20
C ARG A 239 -26.01 12.18 -0.80
N GLY A 240 -25.68 12.28 -2.09
CA GLY A 240 -26.64 12.56 -3.16
C GLY A 240 -27.74 11.51 -3.27
N ARG A 241 -27.44 10.25 -2.94
CA ARG A 241 -28.41 9.13 -2.92
C ARG A 241 -29.09 8.91 -1.56
N GLY A 242 -28.81 9.75 -0.54
CA GLY A 242 -29.37 9.60 0.81
C GLY A 242 -28.89 8.35 1.58
N LEU A 243 -27.87 7.66 1.10
CA LEU A 243 -27.37 6.39 1.66
C LEU A 243 -26.38 6.58 2.81
N LEU A 244 -25.82 7.79 2.96
CA LEU A 244 -24.81 8.10 3.99
C LEU A 244 -25.28 7.82 5.42
N LYS A 245 -26.58 7.90 5.70
CA LYS A 245 -27.16 7.55 7.00
C LYS A 245 -27.32 6.05 7.21
N LYS A 246 -27.53 5.28 6.14
CA LYS A 246 -27.75 3.82 6.19
C LYS A 246 -26.43 3.04 6.22
N ILE A 247 -25.39 3.56 5.56
CA ILE A 247 -24.15 2.85 5.34
C ILE A 247 -23.04 3.40 6.25
N VAL A 248 -22.35 2.50 6.95
CA VAL A 248 -21.08 2.81 7.62
C VAL A 248 -20.02 3.02 6.54
N PHE A 249 -19.42 4.21 6.52
CA PHE A 249 -18.37 4.56 5.56
C PHE A 249 -17.07 4.83 6.30
N THR A 250 -16.04 4.04 6.02
CA THR A 250 -14.74 4.16 6.72
C THR A 250 -13.57 4.28 5.76
N THR A 251 -12.51 4.92 6.25
CA THR A 251 -11.23 5.04 5.55
C THR A 251 -10.13 4.36 6.35
N VAL A 252 -9.28 3.56 5.72
CA VAL A 252 -8.00 3.14 6.31
C VAL A 252 -6.88 3.83 5.56
N VAL A 253 -6.18 4.73 6.27
CA VAL A 253 -5.06 5.48 5.73
C VAL A 253 -3.84 4.58 5.71
N THR A 254 -3.10 4.64 4.60
CA THR A 254 -1.98 3.72 4.40
C THR A 254 -0.66 4.36 4.06
N ASP A 255 -0.60 5.67 4.18
CA ASP A 255 0.66 6.39 4.24
C ASP A 255 1.04 6.46 5.73
N LEU A 256 2.28 6.10 6.09
CA LEU A 256 2.68 6.02 7.51
C LEU A 256 2.90 7.41 8.12
N SER A 257 3.17 8.43 7.29
CA SER A 257 3.49 9.78 7.78
C SER A 257 3.00 10.90 6.85
N THR A 258 3.57 11.03 5.65
CA THR A 258 3.16 12.07 4.68
C THR A 258 1.94 11.62 3.90
N CYS A 259 0.76 11.80 4.49
CA CYS A 259 -0.49 11.49 3.83
C CYS A 259 -0.98 12.63 2.93
N HIS A 260 -1.49 12.29 1.76
CA HIS A 260 -2.22 13.24 0.90
C HIS A 260 -3.50 13.72 1.61
N PRO A 261 -3.88 15.02 1.56
CA PRO A 261 -5.04 15.54 2.29
C PRO A 261 -6.37 14.85 1.99
N THR A 262 -6.49 14.25 0.81
CA THR A 262 -7.72 13.61 0.34
C THR A 262 -8.02 12.28 1.03
N TRP A 263 -7.10 11.75 1.86
CA TRP A 263 -7.40 10.70 2.82
C TRP A 263 -8.44 11.11 3.87
N PHE A 264 -8.58 12.42 4.13
CA PHE A 264 -9.41 12.93 5.21
C PHE A 264 -10.69 13.58 4.67
N HIS A 265 -11.83 13.07 5.13
CA HIS A 265 -13.12 13.62 4.77
C HIS A 265 -14.06 13.68 5.98
N LYS A 266 -14.72 14.82 6.22
CA LYS A 266 -15.53 15.05 7.43
C LYS A 266 -16.77 14.14 7.54
N LEU A 267 -17.24 13.60 6.41
CA LEU A 267 -18.41 12.72 6.36
C LEU A 267 -18.10 11.23 6.64
N VAL A 268 -16.85 10.86 6.90
CA VAL A 268 -16.52 9.47 7.26
C VAL A 268 -17.10 9.11 8.63
N THR A 269 -17.52 7.87 8.79
CA THR A 269 -17.90 7.33 10.10
C THR A 269 -16.64 7.09 10.95
N ARG A 270 -15.60 6.51 10.35
CA ARG A 270 -14.28 6.31 10.96
C ARG A 270 -13.14 6.52 9.95
N CYS A 271 -12.01 6.96 10.47
CA CYS A 271 -10.72 7.07 9.82
C CYS A 271 -9.69 6.32 10.68
N TYR A 272 -9.25 5.16 10.17
CA TYR A 272 -8.21 4.35 10.79
C TYR A 272 -6.85 4.86 10.32
N CYS A 273 -6.06 5.34 11.27
CA CYS A 273 -4.74 5.90 11.07
C CYS A 273 -3.66 4.86 11.45
N PRO A 274 -2.57 4.74 10.67
CA PRO A 274 -1.51 3.80 10.98
C PRO A 274 -0.60 4.30 12.11
N THR A 275 -0.50 5.62 12.28
CA THR A 275 0.40 6.26 13.24
C THR A 275 -0.27 7.44 13.93
N THR A 276 0.31 7.88 15.05
CA THR A 276 -0.12 9.07 15.78
C THR A 276 0.06 10.34 14.96
N GLU A 277 1.06 10.38 14.09
CA GLU A 277 1.39 11.50 13.21
C GLU A 277 0.31 11.70 12.15
N VAL A 278 -0.27 10.61 11.63
CA VAL A 278 -1.40 10.65 10.70
C VAL A 278 -2.69 11.05 11.43
N ALA A 279 -2.90 10.57 12.65
CA ALA A 279 -4.05 10.98 13.48
C ALA A 279 -4.05 12.49 13.78
N LYS A 280 -2.88 13.07 14.10
CA LYS A 280 -2.72 14.53 14.26
C LYS A 280 -3.06 15.28 12.97
N ARG A 281 -2.71 14.75 11.80
CA ARG A 281 -3.09 15.33 10.50
C ARG A 281 -4.59 15.22 10.24
N ALA A 282 -5.22 14.11 10.59
CA ALA A 282 -6.67 13.93 10.51
C ALA A 282 -7.43 14.97 11.35
N LEU A 283 -6.98 15.21 12.59
CA LEU A 283 -7.51 16.27 13.45
C LEU A 283 -7.35 17.65 12.80
N LYS A 284 -6.17 17.95 12.26
CA LYS A 284 -5.91 19.21 11.53
C LYS A 284 -6.79 19.39 10.28
N ALA A 285 -7.17 18.29 9.63
CA ALA A 285 -8.12 18.29 8.51
C ALA A 285 -9.59 18.46 8.94
N GLY A 286 -9.86 18.49 10.25
CA GLY A 286 -11.17 18.76 10.82
C GLY A 286 -12.03 17.52 11.08
N LEU A 287 -11.42 16.33 11.16
CA LEU A 287 -12.10 15.15 11.70
C LEU A 287 -12.21 15.27 13.23
N GLN A 288 -13.31 14.77 13.78
CA GLN A 288 -13.53 14.73 15.22
C GLN A 288 -12.74 13.58 15.87
N PRO A 289 -12.37 13.68 17.17
CA PRO A 289 -11.70 12.59 17.87
C PRO A 289 -12.46 11.27 17.81
N SER A 290 -13.81 11.32 17.85
CA SER A 290 -14.66 10.13 17.69
C SER A 290 -14.55 9.48 16.33
N GLN A 291 -14.13 10.19 15.28
CA GLN A 291 -13.95 9.63 13.94
C GLN A 291 -12.59 8.96 13.78
N ILE A 292 -11.64 9.13 14.71
CA ILE A 292 -10.23 8.74 14.49
C ILE A 292 -9.87 7.55 15.38
N LYS A 293 -9.27 6.52 14.80
CA LYS A 293 -8.69 5.39 15.51
C LYS A 293 -7.26 5.14 15.06
N VAL A 294 -6.36 4.85 15.99
CA VAL A 294 -4.94 4.58 15.68
C VAL A 294 -4.65 3.12 15.98
N TYR A 295 -4.90 2.25 15.01
CA TYR A 295 -4.72 0.80 15.14
C TYR A 295 -3.47 0.27 14.47
N GLY A 296 -2.88 1.03 13.53
CA GLY A 296 -1.75 0.57 12.74
C GLY A 296 -2.11 0.41 11.28
N LEU A 297 -1.12 0.03 10.47
CA LEU A 297 -1.36 -0.37 9.10
C LEU A 297 -1.88 -1.82 9.11
N PRO A 298 -3.03 -2.15 8.49
CA PRO A 298 -3.47 -3.53 8.36
C PRO A 298 -2.50 -4.36 7.51
N VAL A 299 -2.03 -5.46 8.10
CA VAL A 299 -1.18 -6.49 7.48
C VAL A 299 -1.95 -7.82 7.48
N ARG A 300 -1.64 -8.73 6.55
CA ARG A 300 -2.34 -10.01 6.45
C ARG A 300 -2.23 -10.81 7.75
N PRO A 301 -3.28 -11.52 8.18
CA PRO A 301 -3.24 -12.37 9.38
C PRO A 301 -2.07 -13.37 9.43
N SER A 302 -1.58 -13.86 8.28
CA SER A 302 -0.42 -14.76 8.20
C SER A 302 0.86 -14.18 8.82
N PHE A 303 1.03 -12.86 8.82
CA PHE A 303 2.17 -12.20 9.48
C PHE A 303 2.06 -12.18 11.01
N VAL A 304 0.84 -12.31 11.54
CA VAL A 304 0.59 -12.30 12.99
C VAL A 304 0.83 -13.68 13.59
N LYS A 305 0.67 -14.73 12.77
CA LYS A 305 0.91 -16.12 13.19
C LYS A 305 2.39 -16.32 13.55
N PRO A 306 2.69 -17.14 14.57
CA PRO A 306 4.05 -17.54 14.90
C PRO A 306 4.76 -18.09 13.67
N VAL A 307 6.02 -17.70 13.50
CA VAL A 307 6.85 -18.20 12.40
C VAL A 307 7.53 -19.47 12.83
N ARG A 308 7.72 -20.38 11.87
CA ARG A 308 8.58 -21.54 12.02
C ARG A 308 10.02 -21.13 12.35
N PRO A 309 10.82 -22.03 12.94
CA PRO A 309 12.24 -21.77 13.20
C PRO A 309 13.00 -21.30 11.95
N LYS A 310 13.93 -20.36 12.14
CA LYS A 310 14.68 -19.72 11.06
C LYS A 310 15.47 -20.72 10.20
N ALA A 311 16.07 -21.74 10.82
CA ALA A 311 16.81 -22.80 10.12
C ALA A 311 15.90 -23.62 9.18
N GLU A 312 14.68 -23.96 9.61
CA GLU A 312 13.71 -24.69 8.77
C GLU A 312 13.29 -23.85 7.55
N LEU A 313 13.00 -22.57 7.76
CA LEU A 313 12.65 -21.67 6.67
C LEU A 313 13.80 -21.50 5.68
N ARG A 314 15.04 -21.38 6.17
CA ARG A 314 16.23 -21.27 5.32
C ARG A 314 16.38 -22.52 4.46
N ARG A 315 16.29 -23.70 5.05
CA ARG A 315 16.35 -24.98 4.31
C ARG A 315 15.29 -25.08 3.21
N GLU A 316 14.04 -24.72 3.50
CA GLU A 316 12.97 -24.74 2.50
C GLU A 316 13.15 -23.72 1.37
N LEU A 317 13.78 -22.59 1.67
CA LEU A 317 14.06 -21.56 0.67
C LEU A 317 15.32 -21.86 -0.16
N GLY A 318 16.11 -22.89 0.22
CA GLY A 318 17.39 -23.24 -0.37
C GLY A 318 18.54 -22.36 0.12
N MET A 319 18.44 -21.84 1.33
CA MET A 319 19.40 -20.94 1.98
C MET A 319 20.28 -21.72 2.97
N GLU A 320 21.46 -21.18 3.26
CA GLU A 320 22.36 -21.74 4.27
C GLU A 320 21.77 -21.54 5.67
N GLU A 321 21.85 -22.55 6.54
CA GLU A 321 21.14 -22.50 7.83
C GLU A 321 21.77 -21.53 8.84
N ASP A 322 23.10 -21.38 8.82
CA ASP A 322 23.84 -20.63 9.84
C ASP A 322 24.20 -19.19 9.43
N LEU A 323 24.29 -18.90 8.12
CA LEU A 323 24.71 -17.58 7.65
C LEU A 323 23.64 -16.51 7.88
N PRO A 324 23.99 -15.30 8.35
CA PRO A 324 23.05 -14.19 8.42
C PRO A 324 22.60 -13.77 7.01
N ALA A 325 21.32 -13.46 6.88
CA ALA A 325 20.65 -13.30 5.60
C ALA A 325 19.98 -11.94 5.46
N VAL A 326 20.21 -11.27 4.33
CA VAL A 326 19.51 -10.04 3.97
C VAL A 326 18.45 -10.30 2.90
N LEU A 327 17.23 -9.82 3.14
CA LEU A 327 16.15 -9.82 2.15
C LEU A 327 16.26 -8.57 1.27
N LEU A 328 16.41 -8.74 -0.05
CA LEU A 328 16.45 -7.65 -1.02
C LEU A 328 15.21 -7.66 -1.91
N MET A 329 14.39 -6.60 -1.84
CA MET A 329 13.16 -6.52 -2.64
C MET A 329 12.76 -5.09 -3.04
N GLY A 330 12.11 -4.95 -4.20
CA GLY A 330 11.66 -3.67 -4.76
C GLY A 330 10.15 -3.45 -4.76
N GLY A 331 9.43 -4.10 -3.83
CA GLY A 331 7.96 -4.22 -3.88
C GLY A 331 7.48 -5.20 -4.97
N GLY A 332 6.17 -5.25 -5.21
CA GLY A 332 5.55 -6.23 -6.13
C GLY A 332 6.04 -6.18 -7.58
N GLU A 333 6.60 -5.05 -8.00
CA GLU A 333 7.11 -4.81 -9.36
C GLU A 333 8.64 -4.93 -9.48
N GLY A 334 9.35 -5.21 -8.38
CA GLY A 334 10.81 -5.32 -8.39
C GLY A 334 11.51 -4.03 -8.83
N MET A 335 11.11 -2.89 -8.25
CA MET A 335 11.66 -1.57 -8.57
C MET A 335 12.97 -1.27 -7.83
N GLY A 336 13.72 -0.29 -8.34
CA GLY A 336 14.97 0.16 -7.74
C GLY A 336 16.21 -0.57 -8.28
N PRO A 337 17.41 -0.21 -7.80
CA PRO A 337 18.68 -0.73 -8.31
C PRO A 337 19.01 -2.14 -7.77
N ILE A 338 18.05 -3.06 -7.78
CA ILE A 338 18.17 -4.41 -7.17
C ILE A 338 19.41 -5.15 -7.66
N GLU A 339 19.67 -5.17 -8.97
CA GLU A 339 20.86 -5.86 -9.50
C GLU A 339 22.15 -5.25 -8.98
N ALA A 340 22.28 -3.92 -9.00
CA ALA A 340 23.49 -3.25 -8.54
C ALA A 340 23.70 -3.46 -7.03
N THR A 341 22.62 -3.46 -6.24
CA THR A 341 22.68 -3.77 -4.81
C THR A 341 23.03 -5.23 -4.55
N ALA A 342 22.45 -6.18 -5.29
CA ALA A 342 22.79 -7.60 -5.17
C ALA A 342 24.27 -7.85 -5.47
N ARG A 343 24.82 -7.24 -6.53
CA ARG A 343 26.25 -7.30 -6.86
C ARG A 343 27.13 -6.73 -5.75
N ALA A 344 26.79 -5.54 -5.25
CA ALA A 344 27.53 -4.93 -4.16
C ALA A 344 27.50 -5.78 -2.87
N LEU A 345 26.38 -6.46 -2.58
CA LEU A 345 26.27 -7.41 -1.47
C LEU A 345 27.12 -8.66 -1.70
N GLY A 346 27.11 -9.19 -2.93
CA GLY A 346 27.95 -10.33 -3.34
C GLY A 346 29.43 -10.10 -3.08
N ASP A 347 29.91 -8.87 -3.28
CA ASP A 347 31.29 -8.50 -3.01
C ASP A 347 31.54 -8.20 -1.52
N ALA A 348 30.60 -7.52 -0.84
CA ALA A 348 30.79 -7.05 0.54
C ALA A 348 30.59 -8.13 1.60
N LEU A 349 29.87 -9.21 1.29
CA LEU A 349 29.58 -10.32 2.21
C LEU A 349 30.47 -11.54 1.97
N TYR A 350 31.57 -11.38 1.24
CA TYR A 350 32.59 -12.40 1.05
C TYR A 350 33.89 -11.95 1.73
N ASP A 351 34.44 -12.77 2.61
CA ASP A 351 35.73 -12.49 3.24
C ASP A 351 36.86 -13.09 2.39
N GLU A 352 37.60 -12.22 1.68
CA GLU A 352 38.72 -12.64 0.83
C GLU A 352 39.90 -13.23 1.64
N ASN A 353 40.01 -12.95 2.94
CA ASN A 353 41.08 -13.52 3.78
C ASN A 353 40.77 -14.94 4.21
N LEU A 354 39.49 -15.21 4.52
CA LEU A 354 39.02 -16.54 4.93
C LEU A 354 38.60 -17.41 3.73
N GLY A 355 38.32 -16.80 2.58
CA GLY A 355 37.80 -17.51 1.41
C GLY A 355 36.37 -18.01 1.59
N GLU A 356 35.59 -17.39 2.48
CA GLU A 356 34.28 -17.86 2.91
C GLU A 356 33.23 -16.73 2.94
N PRO A 357 31.94 -17.05 2.73
CA PRO A 357 30.86 -16.07 2.87
C PRO A 357 30.60 -15.73 4.34
N VAL A 358 30.47 -14.44 4.65
CA VAL A 358 30.05 -13.94 5.97
C VAL A 358 28.56 -13.63 6.05
N GLY A 359 27.83 -13.80 4.94
CA GLY A 359 26.39 -13.62 4.86
C GLY A 359 25.83 -14.09 3.53
N GLN A 360 24.50 -14.08 3.42
CA GLN A 360 23.76 -14.53 2.25
C GLN A 360 22.63 -13.57 1.87
N VAL A 361 22.11 -13.72 0.65
CA VAL A 361 21.07 -12.83 0.11
C VAL A 361 19.86 -13.62 -0.38
N LEU A 362 18.67 -13.23 0.06
CA LEU A 362 17.41 -13.63 -0.55
C LEU A 362 16.87 -12.47 -1.38
N VAL A 363 16.77 -12.63 -2.69
CA VAL A 363 16.24 -11.61 -3.61
C VAL A 363 14.83 -11.98 -4.04
N ILE A 364 13.87 -11.06 -3.83
CA ILE A 364 12.49 -11.19 -4.33
C ILE A 364 12.27 -10.17 -5.44
N CYS A 365 12.13 -10.66 -6.67
CA CYS A 365 11.93 -9.82 -7.86
C CYS A 365 10.47 -9.45 -8.13
N GLY A 366 9.51 -10.03 -7.40
CA GLY A 366 8.09 -9.82 -7.66
C GLY A 366 7.71 -10.28 -9.07
N HIS A 367 6.94 -9.47 -9.79
CA HIS A 367 6.56 -9.77 -11.18
C HIS A 367 7.67 -9.49 -12.22
N ASN A 368 8.84 -9.00 -11.80
CA ASN A 368 9.94 -8.67 -12.69
C ASN A 368 10.75 -9.92 -13.12
N LYS A 369 10.16 -10.73 -14.00
CA LYS A 369 10.78 -11.96 -14.53
C LYS A 369 12.12 -11.70 -15.23
N LYS A 370 12.27 -10.56 -15.91
CA LYS A 370 13.51 -10.19 -16.60
C LYS A 370 14.66 -10.01 -15.61
N LEU A 371 14.40 -9.33 -14.48
CA LEU A 371 15.37 -9.18 -13.40
C LEU A 371 15.70 -10.53 -12.77
N ALA A 372 14.69 -11.35 -12.46
CA ALA A 372 14.91 -12.68 -11.87
C ALA A 372 15.84 -13.55 -12.74
N ASN A 373 15.55 -13.66 -14.04
CA ASN A 373 16.38 -14.43 -14.97
C ASN A 373 17.81 -13.88 -15.06
N LYS A 374 17.97 -12.56 -15.04
CA LYS A 374 19.29 -11.93 -15.05
C LYS A 374 20.09 -12.28 -13.79
N LEU A 375 19.48 -12.23 -12.62
CA LEU A 375 20.16 -12.55 -11.36
C LEU A 375 20.49 -14.04 -11.22
N LEU A 376 19.62 -14.92 -11.73
CA LEU A 376 19.88 -16.36 -11.79
C LEU A 376 21.05 -16.73 -12.71
N SER A 377 21.34 -15.92 -13.73
CA SER A 377 22.46 -16.16 -14.65
C SER A 377 23.83 -15.76 -14.11
N ILE A 378 23.89 -15.11 -12.95
CA ILE A 378 25.14 -14.63 -12.34
C ILE A 378 25.71 -15.74 -11.46
N ASN A 379 27.00 -16.02 -11.60
CA ASN A 379 27.72 -16.84 -10.63
C ASN A 379 28.11 -15.96 -9.43
N TRP A 380 27.60 -16.28 -8.25
CA TRP A 380 27.77 -15.48 -7.03
C TRP A 380 28.89 -16.03 -6.15
N LYS A 381 29.67 -15.14 -5.52
CA LYS A 381 30.71 -15.53 -4.54
C LYS A 381 30.11 -16.02 -3.21
N ILE A 382 28.88 -15.63 -2.93
CA ILE A 382 28.13 -15.96 -1.72
C ILE A 382 26.83 -16.69 -2.10
N PRO A 383 26.16 -17.36 -1.15
CA PRO A 383 24.82 -17.91 -1.39
C PRO A 383 23.81 -16.80 -1.71
N VAL A 384 23.20 -16.87 -2.89
CA VAL A 384 22.15 -15.95 -3.34
C VAL A 384 20.96 -16.75 -3.85
N GLN A 385 19.82 -16.63 -3.16
CA GLN A 385 18.56 -17.21 -3.60
C GLN A 385 17.71 -16.16 -4.31
N VAL A 386 17.27 -16.46 -5.53
CA VAL A 386 16.45 -15.55 -6.34
C VAL A 386 15.05 -16.14 -6.51
N LYS A 387 14.03 -15.39 -6.09
CA LYS A 387 12.62 -15.76 -6.24
C LYS A 387 11.88 -14.70 -7.08
N GLY A 388 10.82 -15.13 -7.75
CA GLY A 388 9.89 -14.25 -8.48
C GLY A 388 8.88 -13.59 -7.56
N PHE A 389 7.59 -13.76 -7.85
CA PHE A 389 6.52 -13.36 -6.96
C PHE A 389 6.33 -14.40 -5.85
N VAL A 390 6.18 -13.94 -4.62
CA VAL A 390 6.03 -14.78 -3.43
C VAL A 390 4.71 -14.44 -2.74
N THR A 391 3.95 -15.46 -2.39
CA THR A 391 2.69 -15.33 -1.64
C THR A 391 2.90 -15.34 -0.13
N LYS A 392 3.81 -16.20 0.35
CA LYS A 392 4.18 -16.37 1.76
C LYS A 392 5.35 -15.47 2.16
N MET A 393 5.14 -14.16 2.07
CA MET A 393 6.19 -13.18 2.39
C MET A 393 6.62 -13.28 3.87
N GLU A 394 5.73 -13.73 4.74
CA GLU A 394 6.01 -13.94 6.16
C GLU A 394 7.11 -14.98 6.42
N GLU A 395 7.22 -16.00 5.57
CA GLU A 395 8.27 -17.03 5.65
C GLU A 395 9.61 -16.47 5.15
N CYS A 396 9.60 -15.73 4.04
CA CYS A 396 10.80 -15.08 3.52
C CYS A 396 11.37 -14.05 4.51
N MET A 397 10.52 -13.23 5.13
CA MET A 397 10.97 -12.29 6.16
C MET A 397 11.48 -13.03 7.41
N GLY A 398 10.82 -14.12 7.81
CA GLY A 398 11.25 -14.94 8.94
C GLY A 398 12.62 -15.62 8.76
N ALA A 399 13.01 -15.91 7.52
CA ALA A 399 14.30 -16.51 7.17
C ALA A 399 15.48 -15.53 7.21
N CYS A 400 15.21 -14.22 7.26
CA CYS A 400 16.19 -13.15 7.16
C CYS A 400 16.45 -12.42 8.49
N ASP A 401 17.48 -11.59 8.50
CA ASP A 401 17.97 -10.83 9.66
C ASP A 401 17.86 -9.32 9.45
N CYS A 402 17.83 -8.87 8.19
CA CYS A 402 17.46 -7.50 7.83
C CYS A 402 16.83 -7.46 6.43
N ILE A 403 16.26 -6.31 6.06
CA ILE A 403 15.59 -6.12 4.78
C ILE A 403 16.06 -4.83 4.08
N ILE A 404 16.31 -4.91 2.78
CA ILE A 404 16.52 -3.79 1.89
C ILE A 404 15.29 -3.63 1.01
N THR A 405 14.63 -2.48 1.08
CA THR A 405 13.44 -2.23 0.28
C THR A 405 13.19 -0.75 0.01
N LYS A 406 12.24 -0.43 -0.87
CA LYS A 406 11.71 0.92 -1.01
C LYS A 406 10.86 1.28 0.21
N ALA A 407 10.56 2.55 0.42
CA ALA A 407 9.75 3.03 1.54
C ALA A 407 8.24 2.73 1.43
N GLY A 408 7.90 1.51 0.99
CA GLY A 408 6.54 1.00 0.88
C GLY A 408 5.93 0.74 2.25
N PRO A 409 4.77 1.35 2.57
CA PRO A 409 4.20 1.29 3.92
C PRO A 409 3.85 -0.13 4.37
N GLY A 410 3.32 -0.95 3.46
CA GLY A 410 3.00 -2.37 3.72
C GLY A 410 4.23 -3.17 4.13
N THR A 411 5.27 -3.13 3.31
CA THR A 411 6.54 -3.84 3.58
C THR A 411 7.22 -3.33 4.85
N ILE A 412 7.14 -2.03 5.16
CA ILE A 412 7.65 -1.49 6.42
C ILE A 412 6.91 -2.10 7.62
N ALA A 413 5.57 -2.14 7.58
CA ALA A 413 4.77 -2.71 8.66
C ALA A 413 5.03 -4.21 8.83
N GLU A 414 5.11 -4.96 7.71
CA GLU A 414 5.46 -6.39 7.69
C GLU A 414 6.84 -6.65 8.29
N ALA A 415 7.85 -5.85 7.90
CA ALA A 415 9.21 -5.96 8.41
C ALA A 415 9.28 -5.66 9.91
N MET A 416 8.56 -4.65 10.39
CA MET A 416 8.48 -4.33 11.82
C MET A 416 7.86 -5.47 12.63
N ILE A 417 6.78 -6.08 12.14
CA ILE A 417 6.15 -7.25 12.77
C ILE A 417 7.14 -8.43 12.87
N ARG A 418 7.98 -8.60 11.85
CA ARG A 418 9.03 -9.64 11.83
C ARG A 418 10.32 -9.22 12.53
N GLY A 419 10.37 -8.03 13.11
CA GLY A 419 11.55 -7.51 13.81
C GLY A 419 12.75 -7.33 12.90
N LEU A 420 12.56 -7.05 11.61
CA LEU A 420 13.66 -6.86 10.65
C LEU A 420 14.08 -5.39 10.60
N PRO A 421 15.34 -5.06 10.92
CA PRO A 421 15.91 -3.75 10.62
C PRO A 421 15.86 -3.45 9.13
N ILE A 422 15.51 -2.22 8.79
CA ILE A 422 15.14 -1.84 7.42
C ILE A 422 16.21 -0.91 6.82
N ILE A 423 16.71 -1.23 5.64
CA ILE A 423 17.47 -0.30 4.80
C ILE A 423 16.56 0.18 3.67
N LEU A 424 16.14 1.44 3.75
CA LEU A 424 15.34 2.07 2.72
C LEU A 424 16.23 2.51 1.56
N ASN A 425 16.04 1.90 0.38
CA ASN A 425 16.88 2.15 -0.80
C ASN A 425 16.29 3.16 -1.79
N ASP A 426 14.99 3.38 -1.74
CA ASP A 426 14.27 4.33 -2.58
C ASP A 426 12.91 4.67 -1.97
N TYR A 427 12.22 5.64 -2.58
CA TYR A 427 10.84 5.97 -2.24
C TYR A 427 10.13 6.57 -3.43
N ILE A 428 8.82 6.39 -3.50
CA ILE A 428 7.96 7.12 -4.42
C ILE A 428 7.82 8.56 -3.95
N ALA A 429 8.25 9.53 -4.77
CA ALA A 429 8.20 10.94 -4.42
C ALA A 429 6.78 11.40 -4.05
N GLY A 430 6.66 12.24 -3.02
CA GLY A 430 5.36 12.67 -2.49
C GLY A 430 4.71 11.63 -1.58
N GLN A 431 4.40 10.44 -2.11
CA GLN A 431 3.63 9.40 -1.42
C GLN A 431 4.40 8.73 -0.27
N GLU A 432 5.64 8.30 -0.52
CA GLU A 432 6.41 7.48 0.43
C GLU A 432 7.51 8.26 1.17
N VAL A 433 7.69 9.56 0.87
CA VAL A 433 8.76 10.40 1.44
C VAL A 433 8.73 10.43 2.96
N GLY A 434 7.54 10.56 3.55
CA GLY A 434 7.37 10.59 5.01
C GLY A 434 7.61 9.25 5.69
N ASN A 435 7.60 8.14 4.95
CA ASN A 435 7.85 6.82 5.53
C ASN A 435 9.33 6.65 5.90
N VAL A 436 10.23 7.43 5.26
CA VAL A 436 11.67 7.41 5.57
C VAL A 436 11.95 7.90 7.00
N PRO A 437 11.55 9.14 7.40
CA PRO A 437 11.67 9.59 8.78
C PRO A 437 11.06 8.62 9.80
N TYR A 438 9.89 8.03 9.48
CA TYR A 438 9.24 7.08 10.37
C TYR A 438 10.13 5.87 10.72
N VAL A 439 10.89 5.34 9.76
CA VAL A 439 11.83 4.23 10.01
C VAL A 439 13.11 4.71 10.71
N VAL A 440 13.68 5.81 10.25
CA VAL A 440 15.00 6.28 10.69
C VAL A 440 14.94 6.91 12.10
N GLU A 441 13.98 7.80 12.36
CA GLU A 441 13.87 8.53 13.63
C GLU A 441 13.45 7.61 14.78
N ASN A 442 12.72 6.53 14.49
CA ASN A 442 12.37 5.51 15.49
C ASN A 442 13.43 4.42 15.64
N GLY A 443 14.63 4.59 15.03
CA GLY A 443 15.74 3.66 15.18
C GLY A 443 15.42 2.24 14.70
N CYS A 444 14.55 2.09 13.71
CA CYS A 444 14.16 0.81 13.11
C CYS A 444 14.97 0.49 11.83
N GLY A 445 15.83 1.41 11.39
CA GLY A 445 16.54 1.26 10.13
C GLY A 445 17.33 2.47 9.67
N LYS A 446 17.87 2.38 8.47
CA LYS A 446 18.69 3.39 7.78
C LYS A 446 18.13 3.68 6.39
N TYR A 447 18.58 4.77 5.79
CA TYR A 447 18.23 5.13 4.42
C TYR A 447 19.51 5.41 3.62
N SER A 448 19.62 4.78 2.45
CA SER A 448 20.73 5.01 1.53
C SER A 448 20.33 4.61 0.11
N LYS A 449 20.59 5.47 -0.88
CA LYS A 449 20.36 5.14 -2.30
C LYS A 449 21.53 4.42 -2.97
N SER A 450 22.71 4.43 -2.35
CA SER A 450 23.94 3.91 -2.95
C SER A 450 24.05 2.41 -2.72
N PRO A 451 24.08 1.57 -3.78
CA PRO A 451 24.28 0.13 -3.64
C PRO A 451 25.49 -0.26 -2.79
N LYS A 452 26.61 0.46 -2.95
CA LYS A 452 27.84 0.22 -2.18
C LYS A 452 27.68 0.55 -0.70
N GLU A 453 27.01 1.66 -0.38
CA GLU A 453 26.79 2.03 1.02
C GLU A 453 25.78 1.10 1.69
N ILE A 454 24.74 0.67 0.97
CA ILE A 454 23.80 -0.35 1.45
C ILE A 454 24.57 -1.63 1.80
N ALA A 455 25.40 -2.13 0.89
CA ALA A 455 26.17 -3.35 1.10
C ALA A 455 27.13 -3.23 2.29
N LYS A 456 27.78 -2.07 2.45
CA LYS A 456 28.62 -1.75 3.61
C LYS A 456 27.84 -1.77 4.92
N ILE A 457 26.63 -1.21 4.95
CA ILE A 457 25.77 -1.25 6.15
C ILE A 457 25.45 -2.69 6.53
N VAL A 458 25.07 -3.54 5.57
CA VAL A 458 24.77 -4.96 5.82
C VAL A 458 26.01 -5.70 6.33
N ALA A 459 27.17 -5.52 5.68
CA ALA A 459 28.42 -6.13 6.13
C ALA A 459 28.80 -5.70 7.56
N GLN A 460 28.56 -4.43 7.91
CA GLN A 460 28.74 -3.97 9.29
C GLN A 460 27.77 -4.66 10.25
N TRP A 461 26.49 -4.74 9.90
CA TRP A 461 25.47 -5.40 10.73
C TRP A 461 25.70 -6.90 10.91
N PHE A 462 26.26 -7.59 9.93
CA PHE A 462 26.58 -9.02 10.01
C PHE A 462 27.95 -9.30 10.65
N GLY A 463 28.71 -8.26 10.99
CA GLY A 463 30.00 -8.37 11.67
C GLY A 463 30.13 -7.36 12.82
N PRO A 464 30.94 -6.31 12.68
CA PRO A 464 31.35 -5.45 13.79
C PRO A 464 30.24 -4.63 14.47
N LYS A 465 29.05 -4.56 13.88
CA LYS A 465 27.88 -3.81 14.39
C LYS A 465 26.64 -4.69 14.56
N ALA A 466 26.83 -5.97 14.90
CA ALA A 466 25.73 -6.88 15.22
C ALA A 466 24.83 -6.36 16.35
N ASP A 467 25.40 -5.67 17.35
CA ASP A 467 24.64 -5.06 18.44
C ASP A 467 23.71 -3.94 17.94
N GLU A 468 24.15 -3.16 16.94
CA GLU A 468 23.32 -2.13 16.32
C GLU A 468 22.11 -2.75 15.61
N LEU A 469 22.35 -3.86 14.88
CA LEU A 469 21.28 -4.62 14.21
C LEU A 469 20.26 -5.15 15.23
N LYS A 470 20.73 -5.74 16.33
CA LYS A 470 19.86 -6.27 17.39
C LYS A 470 19.02 -5.16 18.04
N ALA A 471 19.62 -4.03 18.37
CA ALA A 471 18.90 -2.88 18.93
C ALA A 471 17.82 -2.35 17.98
N MET A 472 18.11 -2.27 16.68
CA MET A 472 17.12 -1.87 15.68
C MET A 472 15.98 -2.89 15.54
N SER A 473 16.28 -4.19 15.66
CA SER A 473 15.29 -5.26 15.62
C SER A 473 14.30 -5.13 16.79
N GLU A 474 14.81 -4.90 18.00
CA GLU A 474 13.98 -4.66 19.19
C GLU A 474 13.10 -3.41 19.04
N ASN A 475 13.62 -2.33 18.47
CA ASN A 475 12.84 -1.13 18.19
C ASN A 475 11.73 -1.40 17.18
N ALA A 476 12.03 -2.15 16.12
CA ALA A 476 11.05 -2.53 15.11
C ALA A 476 9.89 -3.33 15.72
N ILE A 477 10.17 -4.27 16.62
CA ILE A 477 9.15 -5.04 17.35
C ILE A 477 8.34 -4.13 18.29
N LYS A 478 8.97 -3.20 19.01
CA LYS A 478 8.27 -2.25 19.90
C LYS A 478 7.28 -1.36 19.15
N LEU A 479 7.61 -0.99 17.91
CA LEU A 479 6.73 -0.19 17.05
C LEU A 479 5.68 -1.02 16.30
N ALA A 480 5.88 -2.33 16.20
CA ALA A 480 4.99 -3.21 15.45
C ALA A 480 3.57 -3.19 16.01
N ARG A 481 2.60 -3.28 15.11
CA ARG A 481 1.17 -3.35 15.45
C ARG A 481 0.55 -4.58 14.77
N PRO A 482 0.90 -5.79 15.21
CA PRO A 482 0.47 -7.02 14.54
C PRO A 482 -1.06 -7.21 14.59
N ASP A 483 -1.72 -6.74 15.65
CA ASP A 483 -3.17 -6.86 15.84
C ASP A 483 -4.01 -5.80 15.10
N SER A 484 -3.36 -4.95 14.30
CA SER A 484 -3.98 -3.83 13.58
C SER A 484 -5.20 -4.26 12.76
N VAL A 485 -5.06 -5.33 11.96
CA VAL A 485 -6.14 -5.77 11.05
C VAL A 485 -7.35 -6.28 11.84
N PHE A 486 -7.12 -7.02 12.93
CA PHE A 486 -8.17 -7.55 13.80
C PHE A 486 -8.92 -6.42 14.52
N LYS A 487 -8.20 -5.45 15.10
CA LYS A 487 -8.80 -4.25 15.71
C LYS A 487 -9.68 -3.47 14.74
N ILE A 488 -9.25 -3.36 13.47
CA ILE A 488 -10.02 -2.67 12.43
C ILE A 488 -11.33 -3.43 12.13
N VAL A 489 -11.28 -4.74 11.90
CA VAL A 489 -12.50 -5.51 11.55
C VAL A 489 -13.47 -5.62 12.74
N HIS A 490 -12.99 -5.68 13.98
CA HIS A 490 -13.87 -5.64 15.15
C HIS A 490 -14.52 -4.27 15.37
N ASP A 491 -13.80 -3.14 15.24
CA ASP A 491 -14.43 -1.80 15.33
C ASP A 491 -15.44 -1.62 14.18
N LEU A 492 -15.16 -2.15 12.98
CA LEU A 492 -16.13 -2.18 11.88
C LEU A 492 -17.38 -3.00 12.20
N HIS A 493 -17.22 -4.20 12.75
CA HIS A 493 -18.34 -5.04 13.17
C HIS A 493 -19.25 -4.30 14.15
N GLU A 494 -18.68 -3.69 15.18
CA GLU A 494 -19.43 -2.93 16.18
C GLU A 494 -20.13 -1.70 15.59
N LEU A 495 -19.49 -0.99 14.66
CA LEU A 495 -20.13 0.15 13.96
C LEU A 495 -21.33 -0.30 13.12
N VAL A 496 -21.23 -1.44 12.45
CA VAL A 496 -22.34 -2.00 11.66
C VAL A 496 -23.47 -2.43 12.60
N ARG A 497 -23.14 -3.15 13.68
CA ARG A 497 -24.11 -3.60 14.69
C ARG A 497 -24.89 -2.44 15.31
N GLN A 498 -24.21 -1.40 15.77
CA GLN A 498 -24.84 -0.21 16.35
C GLN A 498 -25.79 0.46 15.37
N ARG A 499 -25.45 0.47 14.08
CA ARG A 499 -26.25 1.13 13.05
C ARG A 499 -27.48 0.33 12.63
N SER A 500 -27.39 -0.99 12.66
CA SER A 500 -28.52 -1.90 12.42
C SER A 500 -29.54 -1.90 13.57
N LEU A 501 -29.13 -1.54 14.80
CA LEU A 501 -30.01 -1.47 15.97
C LEU A 501 -30.83 -0.16 16.06
N VAL A 502 -30.36 0.94 15.47
CA VAL A 502 -31.05 2.25 15.52
C VAL A 502 -32.48 2.22 14.93
N PRO A 503 -32.78 1.51 13.83
CA PRO A 503 -34.14 1.35 13.32
C PRO A 503 -35.07 0.51 14.21
N GLN A 504 -34.54 -0.44 14.99
CA GLN A 504 -35.36 -1.35 15.81
C GLN A 504 -35.87 -0.67 17.08
N LEU A 505 -35.07 0.23 17.67
CA LEU A 505 -35.46 1.00 18.87
C LEU A 505 -36.44 2.15 18.58
N SER A 506 -36.50 2.62 17.33
CA SER A 506 -37.39 3.72 16.91
C SER A 506 -38.81 3.25 16.53
N CYS A 507 -39.08 1.94 16.57
CA CYS A 507 -40.42 1.36 16.35
C CYS A 507 -41.12 0.94 17.66
N THR A 508 -40.53 1.21 18.83
CA THR A 508 -41.05 0.82 20.16
C THR A 508 -41.39 1.98 21.10
N THR A 509 -41.66 3.16 20.55
CA THR A 509 -42.17 4.31 21.33
C THR A 509 -43.40 4.91 20.72
#